data_AF-A0A946P0Y6-F1
#
_entry.id   AF-A0A946P0Y6-F1
#
_cell.length_a   1.000
_cell.length_b   1.000
_cell.length_c   1.000
_cell.angle_alpha   90.00
_cell.angle_beta   90.00
_cell.angle_gamma   90.00
#
_symmetry.space_group_name_H-M   'P 1'
#
loop_
_entity.id
_entity.type
_entity.pdbx_description
1 polymer ?
#
loop_
_entity_poly.entity_id
_entity_poly.type
_entity_poly.pdbx_seq_one_letter_code
_entity_poly.pdbx_strand_id
1 'polypeptide(L)' 'MIKFFLTVSGWTLISRFAGLFRDLMMAAYLGTGVIAEAFQAAFSLPNLFRRFFAEGAFNLAFVPL' A
#
# COMPACT_ATOMS: atom_id res chain seq x y z
N MET A 1 18.98 19.46 -5.63
CA MET A 1 18.76 18.12 -6.23
C MET A 1 18.99 16.99 -5.22
N ILE A 2 20.20 16.85 -4.64
CA ILE A 2 20.52 15.80 -3.64
C ILE A 2 19.58 15.79 -2.42
N LYS A 3 19.25 16.96 -1.86
CA LYS A 3 18.32 17.07 -0.72
C LYS A 3 16.94 16.47 -1.02
N PHE A 4 16.41 16.71 -2.22
CA PHE A 4 15.08 16.21 -2.61
C PHE A 4 15.09 14.69 -2.82
N PHE A 5 16.15 14.20 -3.45
CA PHE A 5 16.40 12.76 -3.62
C PHE A 5 16.45 12.05 -2.26
N LEU A 6 17.22 12.58 -1.31
CA LEU A 6 17.35 11.99 0.03
C LEU A 6 16.02 11.99 0.80
N THR A 7 15.23 13.07 0.71
CA THR A 7 13.93 13.13 1.37
C THR A 7 12.95 12.09 0.81
N VAL A 8 12.78 12.02 -0.51
CA VAL A 8 11.80 11.10 -1.12
C VAL A 8 12.24 9.63 -0.98
N SER A 9 13.52 9.34 -1.21
CA SER A 9 14.06 7.97 -1.05
C SER A 9 14.02 7.51 0.41
N GLY A 10 14.32 8.39 1.36
CA GLY A 10 14.19 8.11 2.79
C GLY A 10 12.76 7.73 3.17
N TRP A 11 11.78 8.56 2.79
CA TRP A 11 10.36 8.24 3.05
C TRP A 11 9.88 6.97 2.34
N THR A 12 10.39 6.72 1.14
CA THR A 12 10.09 5.48 0.40
C THR A 12 10.63 4.25 1.14
N LEU A 13 11.88 4.30 1.60
CA LEU A 13 12.50 3.19 2.34
C LEU A 13 11.75 2.90 3.65
N ILE A 14 11.45 3.95 4.43
CA ILE A 14 10.66 3.82 5.67
C ILE A 14 9.32 3.13 5.37
N SER A 15 8.63 3.56 4.30
CA SER A 15 7.34 2.97 3.92
C SER A 15 7.47 1.50 3.51
N ARG A 16 8.57 1.12 2.83
CA ARG A 16 8.84 -0.28 2.44
C ARG A 16 9.09 -1.16 3.66
N PHE A 17 9.89 -0.70 4.62
CA PHE A 17 10.13 -1.43 5.87
C PHE A 17 8.87 -1.55 6.73
N ALA A 18 8.07 -0.49 6.83
CA ALA A 18 6.79 -0.55 7.53
C ALA A 18 5.83 -1.57 6.87
N GLY A 19 5.79 -1.61 5.53
CA GLY A 19 5.03 -2.61 4.77
C GLY A 19 5.52 -4.04 5.04
N LEU A 20 6.84 -4.27 5.03
CA LEU A 20 7.44 -5.56 5.34
C LEU A 20 7.09 -6.02 6.76
N PHE A 21 7.18 -5.12 7.74
CA PHE A 21 6.85 -5.43 9.13
C PHE A 21 5.38 -5.85 9.28
N ARG A 22 4.47 -5.12 8.63
CA ARG A 22 3.05 -5.51 8.56
C ARG A 22 2.88 -6.91 7.99
N ASP A 23 3.54 -7.22 6.88
CA ASP A 23 3.39 -8.52 6.22
C ASP A 23 3.92 -9.67 7.10
N LEU A 24 5.01 -9.43 7.85
CA LEU A 24 5.52 -10.37 8.84
C LEU A 24 4.53 -10.60 10.00
N MET A 25 3.93 -9.52 10.52
CA MET A 25 2.91 -9.65 11.57
C MET A 25 1.69 -10.41 11.07
N MET A 26 1.23 -10.13 9.86
CA MET A 26 0.12 -10.85 9.23
C MET A 26 0.42 -12.34 9.11
N ALA A 27 1.62 -12.70 8.64
CA ALA A 27 2.05 -14.10 8.57
C ALA A 27 2.13 -14.76 9.96
N ALA A 28 2.61 -14.04 10.98
CA ALA A 28 2.74 -14.56 12.34
C ALA A 28 1.38 -14.78 13.03
N TYR A 29 0.40 -13.87 12.84
CA TYR A 29 -0.89 -13.94 13.51
C TYR A 29 -1.95 -14.74 12.76
N LEU A 30 -2.00 -14.66 11.43
CA LEU A 30 -3.03 -15.34 10.62
C LEU A 30 -2.52 -16.64 10.00
N GLY A 31 -1.19 -16.79 9.83
CA GLY A 31 -0.61 -17.96 9.18
C GLY A 31 -1.03 -18.10 7.72
N THR A 32 -1.18 -19.35 7.27
CA THR A 32 -1.53 -19.71 5.88
C THR A 32 -2.89 -20.43 5.79
N GLY A 33 -3.79 -20.18 6.74
CA GLY A 33 -5.10 -20.84 6.81
C GLY A 33 -6.20 -20.10 6.05
N VAL A 34 -7.39 -20.70 6.01
CA VAL A 34 -8.60 -20.14 5.36
C VAL A 34 -8.95 -18.74 5.88
N ILE A 35 -8.65 -18.45 7.15
CA ILE A 35 -8.87 -17.12 7.76
C ILE A 35 -7.95 -16.07 7.11
N ALA A 36 -6.69 -16.41 6.84
CA ALA A 36 -5.76 -15.52 6.14
C ALA A 36 -6.27 -15.25 4.72
N GLU A 37 -6.64 -16.29 3.98
CA GLU A 37 -7.18 -16.14 2.62
C GLU A 37 -8.44 -15.26 2.59
N ALA A 38 -9.37 -15.48 3.52
CA ALA A 38 -10.58 -14.67 3.66
C ALA A 38 -10.26 -13.21 4.00
N PHE A 39 -9.29 -12.96 4.90
CA PHE A 39 -8.85 -11.62 5.24
C PHE A 39 -8.24 -10.91 4.02
N GLN A 40 -7.30 -11.54 3.31
CA GLN A 40 -6.68 -10.96 2.12
C GLN A 40 -7.74 -10.64 1.05
N ALA A 41 -8.70 -11.54 0.83
CA ALA A 41 -9.80 -11.33 -0.10
C ALA A 41 -10.67 -10.13 0.31
N ALA A 42 -11.11 -10.07 1.56
CA ALA A 42 -11.92 -8.97 2.07
C ALA A 42 -11.18 -7.63 2.00
N PHE A 43 -9.89 -7.62 2.31
CA PHE A 43 -9.06 -6.40 2.33
C PHE A 43 -8.68 -5.91 0.93
N SER A 44 -8.93 -6.70 -0.12
CA SER A 44 -8.68 -6.29 -1.51
C SER A 44 -9.59 -5.14 -1.96
N LEU A 45 -10.86 -5.13 -1.52
CA LEU A 45 -11.85 -4.11 -1.86
C LEU A 45 -11.47 -2.70 -1.33
N PRO A 46 -11.20 -2.49 -0.03
CA PRO A 46 -10.75 -1.18 0.44
C PRO A 46 -9.40 -0.77 -0.14
N ASN A 47 -8.48 -1.73 -0.38
CA ASN A 47 -7.22 -1.44 -1.03
C ASN A 47 -7.38 -0.96 -2.47
N LEU A 48 -8.36 -1.48 -3.20
CA LEU A 48 -8.70 -1.03 -4.53
C LEU A 48 -9.09 0.45 -4.53
N PHE A 49 -10.00 0.84 -3.64
CA PHE A 49 -10.38 2.24 -3.48
C PHE A 49 -9.19 3.12 -3.09
N ARG A 50 -8.38 2.69 -2.12
CA ARG A 50 -7.17 3.42 -1.71
C ARG A 50 -6.23 3.68 -2.89
N ARG A 51 -5.99 2.69 -3.75
CA ARG A 51 -5.14 2.84 -4.94
C ARG A 51 -5.76 3.81 -5.94
N PHE A 52 -7.06 3.66 -6.23
CA PHE A 52 -7.76 4.55 -7.17
C PHE A 52 -7.69 6.04 -6.78
N PHE A 53 -7.84 6.35 -5.49
CA PHE A 53 -7.80 7.74 -5.02
C PHE A 53 -6.37 8.26 -4.76
N ALA A 54 -5.44 7.41 -4.31
CA ALA A 54 -4.08 7.82 -3.98
C ALA A 54 -3.16 7.97 -5.20
N GLU A 55 -3.40 7.22 -6.27
CA GLU A 55 -2.54 7.23 -7.47
C GLU A 55 -2.97 8.28 -8.52
N GLY A 56 -3.96 9.13 -8.20
CA GLY A 56 -4.38 10.22 -9.08
C GLY A 56 -5.15 9.77 -10.34
N ALA A 57 -5.43 8.47 -10.49
CA ALA A 57 -6.25 7.93 -11.58
C ALA A 57 -7.64 8.59 -11.63
N PHE A 58 -8.18 8.97 -10.47
CA PHE A 58 -9.42 9.74 -10.38
C PHE A 58 -9.29 11.15 -10.98
N ASN A 59 -8.17 11.86 -10.76
CA ASN A 59 -7.99 13.22 -11.31
C ASN A 59 -7.97 13.22 -12.85
N LEU A 60 -7.44 12.17 -13.49
CA LEU A 60 -7.42 12.05 -14.95
C LEU A 60 -8.82 11.90 -15.56
N ALA A 61 -9.80 11.39 -14.82
CA ALA A 61 -11.18 11.22 -15.29
C ALA A 61 -12.03 12.50 -15.18
N PHE A 62 -11.62 13.47 -14.34
CA PHE A 62 -12.41 14.68 -14.05
C PHE A 62 -11.75 16.00 -14.46
N VAL A 63 -10.46 16.00 -14.83
CA VAL A 63 -9.78 17.17 -15.39
C VAL A 63 -9.62 16.98 -16.91
N PRO A 64 -10.41 17.67 -17.75
CA PRO A 64 -10.16 17.70 -19.18
C PRO A 64 -8.82 18.41 -19.44
N LEU A 65 -7.96 17.80 -20.26
CA LEU A 65 -6.70 18.38 -20.73
C LEU A 65 -6.94 19.46 -21.79
#